data_AF-A0A162FI62-F1
#
_entry.id   AF-A0A162FI62-F1
#
_cell.length_a   1.000
_cell.length_b   1.000
_cell.length_c   1.000
_cell.angle_alpha   90.00
_cell.angle_beta   90.00
_cell.angle_gamma   90.00
#
_symmetry.space_group_name_H-M   'P 1'
#
loop_
_entity.id
_entity.type
_entity.pdbx_description
1 polymer ?
#
loop_
_entity_poly.entity_id
_entity_poly.type
_entity_poly.pdbx_seq_one_letter_code
_entity_poly.pdbx_strand_id
1 'polypeptide(L)'
;MIKIKLTRTIKGNDLTNEFNEKYESMENLKEILTEGKGDMKLESDLEDWEYFLEHPEEKYTQEMIIHDEKPSFSQTDLEILNLVKNENPSSISELSVMMGKDIGNVAKNVNKLKEKGLIGLEEGKIHNTKTPVFNYDKIEIAI
;
A
#
# COMPACT_ATOMS: atom_id res chain seq x y z
N MET A 1 19.71 -5.15 -7.63
CA MET A 1 18.56 -4.25 -7.87
C MET A 1 17.35 -5.05 -7.46
N ILE A 2 16.64 -4.65 -6.40
CA ILE A 2 15.48 -5.43 -5.96
C ILE A 2 14.26 -4.94 -6.74
N LYS A 3 13.55 -5.86 -7.39
CA LYS A 3 12.26 -5.59 -8.02
C LYS A 3 11.17 -6.27 -7.19
N ILE A 4 10.27 -5.47 -6.64
CA ILE A 4 9.11 -5.96 -5.89
C ILE A 4 7.87 -5.74 -6.76
N LYS A 5 7.19 -6.82 -7.13
CA LYS A 5 5.89 -6.77 -7.78
C LYS A 5 4.81 -7.09 -6.74
N LEU A 6 3.84 -6.21 -6.62
CA LEU A 6 2.68 -6.36 -5.76
C LEU A 6 1.45 -6.46 -6.65
N THR A 7 0.54 -7.35 -6.29
CA THR A 7 -0.72 -7.52 -7.02
C THR A 7 -1.86 -7.59 -6.03
N ARG A 8 -2.91 -6.81 -6.30
CA ARG A 8 -4.15 -6.86 -5.53
C ARG A 8 -5.36 -6.81 -6.44
N THR A 9 -6.43 -7.46 -6.01
CA THR A 9 -7.74 -7.43 -6.64
C THR A 9 -8.61 -6.51 -5.82
N ILE A 10 -9.04 -5.41 -6.42
CA ILE A 10 -9.88 -4.39 -5.77
C ILE A 10 -11.19 -4.25 -6.53
N LYS A 11 -12.29 -3.99 -5.83
CA LYS A 11 -13.56 -3.64 -6.49
C LYS A 11 -13.52 -2.19 -6.95
N GLY A 12 -14.24 -1.88 -8.02
CA GLY A 12 -14.36 -0.52 -8.54
C GLY A 12 -14.73 0.50 -7.46
N ASN A 13 -15.77 0.21 -6.66
CA ASN A 13 -16.22 1.10 -5.58
C ASN A 13 -15.14 1.36 -4.52
N ASP A 14 -14.37 0.33 -4.15
CA ASP A 14 -13.28 0.47 -3.17
C ASP A 14 -12.14 1.32 -3.77
N LEU A 15 -11.82 1.11 -5.05
CA LEU A 15 -10.82 1.91 -5.75
C LEU A 15 -11.23 3.38 -5.88
N THR A 16 -12.49 3.66 -6.19
CA THR A 16 -13.00 5.04 -6.23
C THR A 16 -12.97 5.72 -4.88
N ASN A 17 -13.20 4.97 -3.79
CA ASN A 17 -13.04 5.50 -2.43
C ASN A 17 -11.57 5.85 -2.12
N GLU A 18 -10.63 5.00 -2.53
CA GLU A 18 -9.20 5.30 -2.38
C GLU A 18 -8.77 6.53 -3.18
N PHE A 19 -9.29 6.72 -4.39
CA PHE A 19 -9.03 7.94 -5.15
C PHE A 19 -9.60 9.18 -4.47
N ASN A 20 -10.79 9.07 -3.88
CA ASN A 20 -11.39 10.14 -3.11
C ASN A 20 -10.57 10.50 -1.87
N GLU A 21 -10.00 9.52 -1.16
CA GLU A 21 -9.09 9.77 -0.04
C GLU A 21 -7.76 10.39 -0.50
N LYS A 22 -7.25 9.99 -1.67
CA LYS A 22 -5.96 10.43 -2.20
C LYS A 22 -5.99 11.82 -2.79
N TYR A 23 -7.05 12.15 -3.54
CA TYR A 23 -7.16 13.38 -4.33
C TYR A 23 -8.21 14.36 -3.81
N GLU A 24 -9.00 13.96 -2.81
CA GLU A 24 -10.17 14.67 -2.28
C GLU A 24 -11.36 14.78 -3.24
N SER A 25 -11.11 14.99 -4.54
CA SER A 25 -12.12 15.03 -5.60
C SER A 25 -11.52 14.74 -6.99
N MET A 26 -12.38 14.41 -7.96
CA MET A 26 -11.98 14.23 -9.35
C MET A 26 -11.57 15.55 -10.00
N GLU A 27 -12.24 16.65 -9.63
CA GLU A 27 -11.90 18.00 -10.04
C GLU A 27 -10.48 18.38 -9.58
N ASN A 28 -10.10 18.08 -8.34
CA ASN A 28 -8.74 18.31 -7.85
C ASN A 28 -7.71 17.52 -8.67
N LEU A 29 -7.99 16.25 -8.99
CA LEU A 29 -7.09 15.47 -9.85
C LEU A 29 -6.94 16.09 -11.25
N LYS A 30 -8.04 16.59 -11.83
CA LYS A 30 -8.02 17.32 -13.11
C LYS A 30 -7.20 18.60 -13.00
N GLU A 31 -7.32 19.37 -11.92
CA GLU A 31 -6.49 20.55 -11.68
C GLU A 31 -5.00 20.20 -11.58
N ILE A 32 -4.64 19.19 -10.78
CA ILE A 32 -3.26 18.70 -10.65
C ILE A 32 -2.70 18.28 -12.02
N LEU A 33 -3.50 17.61 -12.86
CA LEU A 33 -3.12 17.25 -14.23
C LEU A 33 -2.91 18.45 -15.15
N THR A 34 -3.68 19.52 -14.98
CA THR A 34 -3.48 20.74 -15.77
C THR A 34 -2.24 21.53 -15.35
N GLU A 35 -1.87 21.48 -14.07
CA GLU A 35 -0.69 22.15 -13.52
C GLU A 35 0.59 21.31 -13.70
N GLY A 36 0.45 19.99 -13.68
CA GLY A 36 1.51 18.99 -13.79
C GLY A 36 1.77 18.57 -15.23
N LYS A 37 3.03 18.58 -15.67
CA LYS A 37 3.42 18.14 -17.01
C LYS A 37 3.18 16.63 -17.19
N GLY A 38 2.01 16.23 -17.72
CA GLY A 38 1.78 14.92 -18.37
C GLY A 38 2.23 13.71 -17.55
N ASP A 39 1.86 13.67 -16.27
CA ASP A 39 2.11 12.48 -15.44
C ASP A 39 1.11 11.38 -15.85
N MET A 40 1.60 10.41 -16.64
CA MET A 40 0.82 9.26 -17.12
C MET A 40 0.14 8.50 -15.98
N LYS A 41 0.69 8.55 -14.74
CA LYS A 41 0.06 7.88 -13.61
C LYS A 41 -1.20 8.61 -13.17
N LEU A 42 -1.18 9.94 -13.16
CA LEU A 42 -2.34 10.74 -12.82
C LEU A 42 -3.43 10.63 -13.90
N GLU A 43 -3.03 10.57 -15.17
CA GLU A 43 -3.96 10.34 -16.30
C GLU A 43 -4.65 8.97 -16.17
N SER A 44 -3.87 7.92 -15.92
CA SER A 44 -4.40 6.57 -15.69
C SER A 44 -5.31 6.50 -14.46
N ASP A 45 -4.95 7.16 -13.35
CA ASP A 45 -5.80 7.20 -12.14
C ASP A 45 -7.13 7.91 -12.43
N LEU A 46 -7.14 8.95 -13.29
CA LEU A 46 -8.37 9.63 -13.69
C LEU A 46 -9.26 8.74 -14.57
N GLU A 47 -8.67 8.09 -15.59
CA GLU A 47 -9.40 7.15 -16.47
C GLU A 47 -10.02 6.00 -15.67
N ASP A 48 -9.25 5.39 -14.77
CA ASP A 48 -9.73 4.34 -13.88
C ASP A 48 -10.88 4.86 -13.00
N TRP A 49 -10.76 6.06 -12.42
CA TRP A 49 -11.81 6.63 -11.58
C TRP A 49 -13.11 6.83 -12.36
N GLU A 50 -13.06 7.43 -13.55
CA GLU A 50 -14.24 7.63 -14.39
C GLU A 50 -14.90 6.30 -14.80
N TYR A 51 -14.09 5.28 -15.12
CA TYR A 51 -14.60 3.96 -15.48
C TYR A 51 -15.30 3.24 -14.32
N PHE A 52 -14.67 3.21 -13.14
CA PHE A 52 -15.19 2.44 -12.00
C PHE A 52 -16.36 3.09 -11.27
N LEU A 53 -16.63 4.39 -11.51
CA LEU A 53 -17.89 5.00 -11.10
C LEU A 53 -19.11 4.37 -11.81
N GLU A 54 -18.96 4.02 -13.09
CA GLU A 54 -19.99 3.35 -13.88
C GLU A 54 -19.99 1.81 -13.68
N HIS A 55 -18.86 1.27 -13.21
CA HIS A 55 -18.65 -0.17 -12.99
C HIS A 55 -18.22 -0.52 -11.55
N PRO A 56 -19.00 -0.13 -10.51
CA PRO A 56 -18.57 -0.20 -9.11
C PRO A 56 -18.32 -1.61 -8.57
N GLU A 57 -19.01 -2.62 -9.11
CA GLU A 57 -18.87 -4.01 -8.68
C GLU A 57 -17.81 -4.79 -9.49
N GLU A 58 -17.25 -4.20 -10.54
CA GLU A 58 -16.21 -4.84 -11.34
C GLU A 58 -14.92 -4.99 -10.52
N LYS A 59 -14.23 -6.11 -10.73
CA LYS A 59 -12.95 -6.38 -10.07
C LYS A 59 -11.81 -6.00 -10.98
N TYR A 60 -10.94 -5.15 -10.48
CA TYR A 60 -9.73 -4.71 -11.14
C TYR A 60 -8.51 -5.34 -10.48
N THR A 61 -7.59 -5.87 -11.29
CA THR A 61 -6.30 -6.35 -10.80
C THR A 61 -5.27 -5.24 -10.96
N GLN A 62 -4.89 -4.64 -9.84
CA GLN A 62 -3.84 -3.63 -9.81
C GLN A 62 -2.48 -4.30 -9.63
N GLU A 63 -1.52 -3.91 -10.47
CA GLU A 63 -0.12 -4.30 -10.31
C GLU A 63 0.73 -3.07 -9.97
N MET A 64 1.51 -3.15 -8.89
CA MET A 64 2.50 -2.15 -8.54
C MET A 64 3.89 -2.76 -8.64
N ILE A 65 4.77 -2.10 -9.39
CA ILE A 65 6.17 -2.51 -9.51
C ILE A 65 7.05 -1.45 -8.84
N ILE A 66 7.78 -1.87 -7.82
CA ILE A 66 8.74 -1.02 -7.12
C ILE A 66 10.14 -1.44 -7.55
N HIS A 67 10.88 -0.47 -8.09
CA HIS A 67 12.28 -0.61 -8.46
C HIS A 67 13.15 0.00 -7.36
N ASP A 68 13.91 -0.84 -6.64
CA ASP A 68 14.84 -0.40 -5.62
C ASP A 68 16.27 -0.36 -6.17
N GLU A 69 16.62 0.79 -6.76
CA GLU A 69 17.92 1.01 -7.43
C GLU A 69 19.08 1.21 -6.44
N LYS A 70 18.79 1.73 -5.25
CA LYS A 70 19.69 1.77 -4.08
C LYS A 70 19.01 0.93 -3.01
N PRO A 71 19.70 0.14 -2.17
CA PRO A 71 19.03 -0.73 -1.20
C PRO A 71 18.29 0.10 -0.15
N SER A 72 17.04 0.49 -0.46
CA SER A 72 16.14 1.17 0.44
C SER A 72 15.29 0.15 1.19
N PHE A 73 15.20 -1.09 0.72
CA PHE A 73 14.69 -2.22 1.50
C PHE A 73 15.81 -2.93 2.25
N SER A 74 15.73 -2.87 3.57
CA SER A 74 16.56 -3.69 4.45
C SER A 74 15.99 -5.10 4.57
N GLN A 75 16.80 -6.04 5.05
CA GLN A 75 16.32 -7.40 5.35
C GLN A 75 15.16 -7.40 6.36
N THR A 76 15.18 -6.47 7.33
CA THR A 76 14.08 -6.24 8.28
C THR A 76 12.80 -5.81 7.57
N ASP A 77 12.90 -4.98 6.52
CA ASP A 77 11.72 -4.55 5.75
C ASP A 77 11.06 -5.74 5.05
N LEU A 78 11.86 -6.62 4.42
CA LEU A 78 11.34 -7.82 3.76
C LEU A 78 10.74 -8.83 4.74
N GLU A 79 11.35 -8.98 5.92
CA GLU A 79 10.85 -9.83 7.00
C GLU A 79 9.51 -9.33 7.54
N ILE A 80 9.34 -8.02 7.74
CA ILE A 80 8.06 -7.41 8.13
C ILE A 80 6.99 -7.70 7.08
N LEU A 81 7.28 -7.49 5.80
CA LEU A 81 6.31 -7.76 4.73
C LEU A 81 5.88 -9.23 4.73
N ASN A 82 6.81 -10.15 4.94
CA ASN A 82 6.52 -11.58 5.01
C ASN A 82 5.65 -11.95 6.22
N LEU A 83 5.98 -11.44 7.41
CA LEU A 83 5.23 -11.72 8.64
C LEU A 83 3.84 -11.08 8.61
N VAL A 84 3.72 -9.83 8.17
CA VAL A 84 2.42 -9.16 8.08
C VAL A 84 1.51 -9.88 7.09
N LYS A 85 2.04 -10.36 5.96
CA LYS A 85 1.27 -11.11 4.96
C LYS A 85 0.83 -12.51 5.45
N ASN A 86 1.75 -13.27 6.05
CA ASN A 86 1.51 -14.70 6.32
C ASN A 86 0.98 -14.97 7.73
N GLU A 87 1.40 -14.17 8.72
CA GLU A 87 1.08 -14.40 10.13
C GLU A 87 0.02 -13.44 10.69
N ASN A 88 -0.30 -12.35 9.97
CA ASN A 88 -1.34 -11.38 10.34
C ASN A 88 -1.28 -10.92 11.82
N PRO A 89 -0.16 -10.31 12.25
CA PRO A 89 0.01 -9.90 13.64
C PRO A 89 -1.03 -8.84 14.03
N SER A 90 -1.59 -8.98 15.22
CA SER A 90 -2.64 -8.11 15.78
C SER A 90 -2.14 -6.73 16.21
N SER A 91 -0.82 -6.51 16.25
CA SER A 91 -0.22 -5.21 16.58
C SER A 91 1.25 -5.11 16.20
N ILE A 92 1.79 -3.89 16.17
CA ILE A 92 3.25 -3.65 16.05
C ILE A 92 4.02 -4.32 17.20
N SER A 93 3.44 -4.36 18.40
CA SER A 93 4.05 -5.03 19.56
C SER A 93 4.20 -6.53 19.33
N GLU A 94 3.14 -7.19 18.85
CA GLU A 94 3.19 -8.62 18.54
C GLU A 94 4.20 -8.91 17.43
N LEU A 95 4.18 -8.10 16.36
CA LEU A 95 5.17 -8.20 15.28
C LEU A 95 6.61 -8.08 15.82
N SER A 96 6.86 -7.18 16.78
CA SER A 96 8.19 -7.04 17.39
C SER A 96 8.62 -8.27 18.18
N VAL A 97 7.68 -8.93 18.85
CA VAL A 97 7.90 -10.19 19.58
C VAL A 97 8.20 -11.32 18.61
N MET A 98 7.43 -11.45 17.52
CA MET A 98 7.65 -12.45 16.47
C MET A 98 9.04 -12.32 15.85
N MET A 99 9.52 -11.09 15.64
CA MET A 99 10.84 -10.81 15.08
C MET A 99 11.98 -10.89 16.09
N GLY A 100 11.70 -10.94 17.39
CA GLY A 100 12.70 -10.79 18.45
C GLY A 100 13.46 -9.46 18.38
N LYS A 101 12.79 -8.38 17.95
CA LYS A 101 13.41 -7.05 17.74
C LYS A 101 12.77 -6.00 18.65
N ASP A 102 13.52 -4.90 18.88
CA ASP A 102 13.01 -3.75 19.60
C ASP A 102 11.79 -3.13 18.90
N ILE A 103 10.74 -2.84 19.68
CA ILE A 103 9.47 -2.29 19.19
C ILE A 103 9.63 -0.93 18.51
N GLY A 104 10.55 -0.07 19.00
CA GLY A 104 10.79 1.25 18.41
C GLY A 104 11.39 1.16 17.02
N ASN A 105 12.30 0.21 16.79
CA ASN A 105 12.84 -0.07 15.47
C ASN A 105 11.79 -0.67 14.54
N VAL A 106 11.04 -1.67 15.00
CA VAL A 106 9.95 -2.28 14.21
C VAL A 106 8.91 -1.23 13.81
N ALA A 107 8.49 -0.36 14.74
CA ALA A 107 7.56 0.72 14.45
C ALA A 107 8.07 1.69 13.38
N LYS A 108 9.37 2.03 13.38
CA LYS A 108 9.97 2.88 12.34
C LYS A 108 9.92 2.22 10.97
N ASN A 109 10.30 0.94 10.88
CA ASN A 109 10.23 0.19 9.62
C ASN A 109 8.78 0.03 9.13
N VAL A 110 7.83 -0.26 10.03
CA VAL A 110 6.41 -0.33 9.72
C VAL A 110 5.91 1.00 9.14
N ASN A 111 6.22 2.14 9.77
CA ASN A 111 5.80 3.45 9.25
C ASN A 111 6.42 3.74 7.87
N LYS A 112 7.71 3.42 7.68
CA LYS A 112 8.38 3.55 6.38
C LYS A 112 7.72 2.68 5.30
N LEU A 113 7.32 1.45 5.62
CA LEU A 113 6.60 0.57 4.69
C LEU A 113 5.19 1.08 4.39
N LYS A 114 4.52 1.67 5.38
CA LYS A 114 3.23 2.35 5.20
C LYS A 114 3.35 3.54 4.25
N GLU A 115 4.33 4.41 4.44
CA GLU A 115 4.58 5.57 3.55
C GLU A 115 4.84 5.14 2.11
N LYS A 116 5.44 3.96 1.91
CA LYS A 116 5.63 3.34 0.59
C LYS A 116 4.38 2.64 0.05
N GLY A 117 3.27 2.65 0.78
CA GLY A 117 2.02 2.00 0.39
C GLY A 117 2.07 0.47 0.40
N LEU A 118 3.01 -0.13 1.14
CA LEU A 118 3.23 -1.58 1.17
C LEU A 118 2.42 -2.31 2.24
N ILE A 119 2.12 -1.60 3.33
CA ILE A 119 1.28 -2.08 4.43
C ILE A 119 0.34 -0.95 4.87
N GLY A 120 -0.87 -1.32 5.26
CA GLY A 120 -1.79 -0.44 5.98
C GLY A 120 -1.53 -0.46 7.48
N LEU A 121 -2.10 0.52 8.19
CA LEU A 121 -2.23 0.49 9.65
C LEU A 121 -3.69 0.72 9.98
N GLU A 122 -4.38 -0.33 10.42
CA GLU A 122 -5.75 -0.25 10.90
C GLU A 122 -5.77 -0.02 12.42
N GLU A 123 -6.83 0.63 12.91
CA GLU A 123 -7.10 0.66 14.33
C GLU A 123 -7.50 -0.74 14.80
N GLY A 124 -6.69 -1.28 15.71
CA GLY A 124 -6.88 -2.58 16.31
C GLY A 124 -8.12 -2.60 17.17
N LYS A 125 -8.82 -3.75 17.13
CA LYS A 125 -10.07 -3.99 17.86
C LYS A 125 -9.94 -3.88 19.39
N ILE A 126 -8.72 -3.83 19.91
CA ILE A 126 -8.42 -3.80 21.35
C ILE A 126 -7.48 -2.61 21.63
N HIS A 127 -7.90 -1.70 22.52
CA HIS A 127 -7.09 -0.59 23.04
C HIS A 127 -6.50 0.39 21.99
N ASN A 128 -7.12 0.56 20.82
CA ASN A 128 -6.64 1.45 19.74
C ASN A 128 -5.19 1.16 19.30
N THR A 129 -4.76 -0.10 19.40
CA THR A 129 -3.43 -0.51 18.96
C THR A 129 -3.33 -0.43 17.44
N LYS A 130 -2.19 -0.05 16.88
CA LYS A 130 -2.03 -0.04 15.41
C LYS A 130 -1.76 -1.45 14.91
N THR A 131 -2.66 -1.98 14.08
CA THR A 131 -2.55 -3.31 13.47
C THR A 131 -1.95 -3.15 12.08
N PRO A 132 -0.76 -3.71 11.80
CA PRO A 132 -0.22 -3.71 10.46
C PRO A 132 -0.97 -4.72 9.59
N VAL A 133 -1.45 -4.27 8.44
CA VAL A 133 -2.20 -5.10 7.48
C VAL A 133 -1.50 -5.08 6.12
N PHE A 134 -1.56 -6.20 5.40
CA PHE A 134 -1.00 -6.28 4.06
C PHE A 134 -2.10 -5.94 3.04
N ASN A 135 -1.93 -4.84 2.30
CA ASN A 135 -2.96 -4.32 1.39
C ASN A 135 -2.98 -5.00 0.02
N TYR A 136 -2.23 -6.10 -0.16
CA TYR A 136 -2.10 -6.80 -1.43
C TYR A 136 -2.33 -8.29 -1.31
N ASP A 137 -2.84 -8.90 -2.36
CA ASP A 137 -3.04 -10.36 -2.40
C ASP A 137 -1.70 -11.09 -2.58
N LYS A 138 -0.80 -10.52 -3.39
CA LYS A 138 0.47 -11.14 -3.77
C LYS A 138 1.65 -10.17 -3.69
N ILE A 139 2.80 -10.72 -3.32
CA ILE A 139 4.11 -10.07 -3.40
C ILE A 139 5.08 -11.04 -4.07
N GLU A 140 5.82 -10.55 -5.06
CA GLU A 140 6.89 -11.26 -5.74
C GLU A 140 8.15 -10.40 -5.65
N ILE A 141 9.22 -10.95 -5.09
CA ILE A 141 10.49 -10.25 -4.90
C ILE A 141 11.52 -10.93 -5.81
N ALA A 142 12.08 -10.18 -6.76
CA ALA A 142 13.22 -10.58 -7.57
C ALA A 142 14.46 -9.80 -7.11
N ILE A 143 15.53 -10.52 -6.79
CA ILE A 143 16.81 -9.99 -6.26
C ILE A 143 17.89 -10.09 -7.33
#